data_AF-A0A1Q6EB55-F1
#
_entry.id   AF-A0A1Q6EB55-F1
#
_cell.length_a   1.000
_cell.length_b   1.000
_cell.length_c   1.000
_cell.angle_alpha   90.00
_cell.angle_beta   90.00
_cell.angle_gamma   90.00
#
_symmetry.space_group_name_H-M   'P 1'
#
loop_
_entity.id
_entity.type
_entity.pdbx_description
1 polymer ?
#
loop_
_entity_poly.entity_id
_entity_poly.type
_entity_poly.pdbx_seq_one_letter_code
_entity_poly.pdbx_strand_id
1 'polypeptide(L)'
;MTPRDLFKKLRTRHRALVGPLCRLHSLCQSTDCCALPVTTPVINFDKIKEIYCRKNGIIHMPPSVDAITISRSGNTFCFVELKSWVKYLVYSKDVTADTIDRQVKRYHFREKLQASMEICTEMSDPDFFAVNDFAYLIVTDAEAELRIDAARSFAMAMFSLAETSSRRWRPECIAATDRAISKFRGINVRHISCQDFDKVLSTL
;
A
#
# COMPACT_ATOMS: atom_id res chain seq x y z
N MET A 1 12.51 20.43 7.18
CA MET A 1 13.00 19.03 7.01
C MET A 1 12.49 18.52 5.67
N THR A 2 13.33 17.92 4.81
CA THR A 2 12.86 17.37 3.51
C THR A 2 12.39 15.91 3.67
N PRO A 3 11.54 15.38 2.75
CA PRO A 3 11.19 13.95 2.72
C PRO A 3 12.41 13.03 2.72
N ARG A 4 13.47 13.39 2.00
CA ARG A 4 14.73 12.65 1.96
C ARG A 4 15.43 12.65 3.31
N ASP A 5 15.46 13.78 4.01
CA ASP A 5 16.05 13.87 5.35
C ASP A 5 15.29 13.01 6.36
N LEU A 6 13.95 13.06 6.30
CA LEU A 6 13.07 12.23 7.13
C LEU A 6 13.34 10.74 6.89
N PHE A 7 13.31 10.30 5.63
CA PHE A 7 13.59 8.91 5.28
C PHE A 7 14.97 8.46 5.75
N LYS A 8 16.00 9.32 5.59
CA LYS A 8 17.35 9.05 6.08
C LYS A 8 17.38 8.94 7.61
N LYS A 9 16.72 9.85 8.34
CA LYS A 9 16.64 9.86 9.82
C LYS A 9 15.97 8.59 10.34
N LEU A 10 14.83 8.22 9.76
CA LEU A 10 14.12 6.99 10.12
C LEU A 10 14.98 5.74 9.83
N ARG A 11 15.66 5.72 8.68
CA ARG A 11 16.57 4.62 8.30
C ARG A 11 17.74 4.48 9.27
N THR A 12 18.48 5.55 9.53
CA THR A 12 19.75 5.49 10.29
C THR A 12 19.51 5.34 11.79
N ARG A 13 18.53 6.07 12.34
CA ARG A 13 18.28 6.13 13.79
C ARG A 13 17.65 4.86 14.33
N HIS A 14 16.93 4.12 13.49
CA HIS A 14 16.13 2.97 13.93
C HIS A 14 16.61 1.63 13.38
N ARG A 15 17.72 1.62 12.62
CA ARG A 15 18.26 0.41 11.94
C ARG A 15 17.16 -0.41 11.26
N ALA A 16 16.12 0.28 10.77
CA ALA A 16 14.94 -0.38 10.24
C ALA A 16 15.34 -1.17 9.00
N LEU A 17 14.76 -2.36 8.82
CA LEU A 17 15.10 -3.24 7.71
C LEU A 17 14.78 -2.52 6.39
N VAL A 18 15.81 -2.34 5.57
CA VAL A 18 15.70 -1.76 4.22
C VAL A 18 15.86 -2.86 3.19
N GLY A 19 14.94 -2.92 2.25
CA GLY A 19 15.00 -3.86 1.13
C GLY A 19 14.02 -3.48 0.03
N PRO A 20 13.96 -4.23 -1.07
CA PRO A 20 12.90 -4.07 -2.06
C PRO A 20 11.54 -4.45 -1.44
N LEU A 21 10.46 -3.88 -1.98
CA LEU A 21 9.09 -4.09 -1.48
C LEU A 21 8.73 -5.58 -1.35
N CYS A 22 9.22 -6.41 -2.26
CA CYS A 22 8.94 -7.83 -2.27
C CYS A 22 9.61 -8.65 -1.15
N ARG A 23 10.59 -8.08 -0.43
CA ARG A 23 11.11 -8.70 0.80
C ARG A 23 10.22 -8.46 2.03
N LEU A 24 9.33 -7.47 1.97
CA LEU A 24 8.41 -7.17 3.08
C LEU A 24 7.18 -8.07 3.07
N HIS A 25 6.74 -8.53 1.90
CA HIS A 25 5.57 -9.38 1.81
C HIS A 25 5.67 -10.31 0.61
N SER A 26 5.22 -11.56 0.78
CA SER A 26 5.08 -12.57 -0.29
C SER A 26 4.14 -12.15 -1.44
N LEU A 27 3.49 -11.00 -1.29
CA LEU A 27 2.56 -10.39 -2.25
C LEU A 27 3.26 -10.04 -3.56
N CYS A 28 4.41 -9.39 -3.46
CA CYS A 28 5.17 -8.98 -4.64
C CYS A 28 6.29 -9.98 -4.99
N GLN A 29 6.25 -11.22 -4.43
CA GLN A 29 7.20 -12.30 -4.75
C GLN A 29 6.71 -13.20 -5.89
N SER A 30 5.39 -13.39 -6.01
CA SER A 30 4.78 -14.22 -7.05
C SER A 30 4.55 -13.48 -8.37
N THR A 31 4.64 -12.15 -8.35
CA THR A 31 4.70 -11.30 -9.54
C THR A 31 6.17 -11.08 -9.87
N ASP A 32 6.54 -10.98 -11.16
CA ASP A 32 7.93 -10.71 -11.62
C ASP A 32 8.57 -9.40 -11.06
N CYS A 33 7.91 -8.74 -10.11
CA CYS A 33 8.40 -7.64 -9.28
C CYS A 33 9.73 -7.89 -8.57
N CYS A 34 10.08 -9.14 -8.23
CA CYS A 34 11.44 -9.43 -7.75
C CYS A 34 12.39 -9.88 -8.88
N ALA A 35 11.87 -10.30 -10.03
CA ALA A 35 12.67 -10.78 -11.16
C ALA A 35 13.30 -9.60 -11.93
N LEU A 36 12.56 -8.51 -12.06
CA LEU A 36 13.11 -7.20 -12.39
C LEU A 36 13.49 -6.50 -11.08
N PRO A 37 14.70 -5.96 -10.93
CA PRO A 37 15.12 -5.37 -9.66
C PRO A 37 14.28 -4.12 -9.39
N VAL A 38 13.26 -4.23 -8.53
CA VAL A 38 12.69 -3.06 -7.84
C VAL A 38 13.84 -2.43 -7.07
N THR A 39 14.30 -1.29 -7.57
CA THR A 39 15.54 -0.64 -7.08
C THR A 39 15.26 0.25 -5.88
N THR A 40 14.01 0.69 -5.73
CA THR A 40 13.67 1.65 -4.69
C THR A 40 13.68 0.99 -3.31
N PRO A 41 14.55 1.43 -2.38
CA PRO A 41 14.57 0.91 -1.03
C PRO A 41 13.29 1.31 -0.28
N VAL A 42 12.65 0.34 0.35
CA VAL A 42 11.56 0.58 1.29
C VAL A 42 12.00 0.25 2.71
N ILE A 43 11.47 0.97 3.69
CA ILE A 43 11.67 0.67 5.11
C ILE A 43 10.44 -0.11 5.61
N ASN A 44 10.66 -1.24 6.29
CA ASN A 44 9.60 -1.93 7.02
C ASN A 44 9.06 -1.04 8.15
N PHE A 45 7.80 -0.61 8.04
CA PHE A 45 7.22 0.31 9.01
C PHE A 45 6.85 -0.35 10.34
N ASP A 46 6.61 -1.67 10.36
CA ASP A 46 6.41 -2.40 11.62
C ASP A 46 7.61 -2.26 12.55
N LYS A 47 8.82 -2.17 12.01
CA LYS A 47 10.03 -1.94 12.84
C LYS A 47 10.08 -0.55 13.45
N ILE A 48 9.63 0.47 12.72
CA ILE A 48 9.51 1.83 13.27
C ILE A 48 8.45 1.85 14.38
N LYS A 49 7.28 1.24 14.12
CA LYS A 49 6.18 1.11 15.08
C LYS A 49 6.59 0.34 16.34
N GLU A 50 7.29 -0.78 16.22
CA GLU A 50 7.82 -1.56 17.35
C GLU A 50 8.70 -0.69 18.27
N ILE A 51 9.60 0.11 17.67
CA ILE A 51 10.49 1.01 18.42
C ILE A 51 9.70 2.13 19.08
N TYR A 52 8.76 2.73 18.35
CA TYR A 52 7.87 3.77 18.86
C TYR A 52 7.07 3.29 20.08
N CYS A 53 6.39 2.14 19.95
CA CYS A 53 5.57 1.59 21.03
C CYS A 53 6.42 1.26 22.26
N ARG A 54 7.60 0.65 22.06
CA ARG A 54 8.53 0.35 23.17
C ARG A 54 8.99 1.61 23.89
N LYS A 55 9.33 2.67 23.15
CA LYS A 55 9.80 3.95 23.72
C LYS A 55 8.71 4.63 24.56
N ASN A 56 7.45 4.50 24.15
CA ASN A 56 6.32 5.18 24.78
C ASN A 56 5.49 4.28 25.73
N GLY A 57 5.93 3.05 26.00
CA GLY A 57 5.20 2.12 26.87
C GLY A 57 3.84 1.68 26.32
N ILE A 58 3.63 1.75 25.01
CA ILE A 58 2.35 1.39 24.37
C ILE A 58 2.24 -0.13 24.27
N ILE A 59 1.22 -0.68 24.92
CA ILE A 59 0.96 -2.13 24.96
C ILE A 59 0.19 -2.59 23.71
N HIS A 60 -0.82 -1.83 23.29
CA HIS A 60 -1.61 -2.14 22.11
C HIS A 60 -1.06 -1.38 20.91
N MET A 61 -0.40 -2.11 20.00
CA MET A 61 0.19 -1.50 18.82
C MET A 61 -0.89 -0.87 17.92
N PRO A 62 -0.73 0.41 17.53
CA PRO A 62 -1.68 1.06 16.64
C PRO A 62 -1.67 0.41 15.25
N PRO A 63 -2.75 0.54 14.47
CA PRO A 63 -2.71 0.20 13.06
C PRO A 63 -1.66 1.07 12.37
N SER A 64 -0.96 0.51 11.38
CA SER A 64 0.00 1.27 10.58
C SER A 64 0.04 0.74 9.16
N VAL A 65 0.68 1.53 8.29
CA VAL A 65 1.09 1.04 6.97
C VAL A 65 2.17 -0.04 7.10
N ASP A 66 2.38 -0.77 6.02
CA ASP A 66 3.36 -1.87 5.97
C ASP A 66 4.78 -1.33 5.70
N ALA A 67 4.91 -0.27 4.90
CA ALA A 67 6.20 0.29 4.53
C ALA A 67 6.18 1.80 4.28
N ILE A 68 7.36 2.39 4.26
CA ILE A 68 7.59 3.77 3.79
C ILE A 68 8.73 3.82 2.78
N THR A 69 8.67 4.80 1.89
CA THR A 69 9.75 5.10 0.93
C THR A 69 9.70 6.56 0.51
N ILE A 70 10.52 6.94 -0.46
CA ILE A 70 10.50 8.25 -1.11
C ILE A 70 10.36 8.06 -2.62
N SER A 71 9.78 9.06 -3.29
CA SER A 71 9.79 9.09 -4.75
C SER A 71 11.21 9.14 -5.29
N ARG A 72 11.38 8.86 -6.60
CA ARG A 72 12.71 8.84 -7.23
C ARG A 72 13.37 10.21 -7.23
N SER A 73 12.59 11.28 -7.32
CA SER A 73 13.06 12.66 -7.14
C SER A 73 13.51 12.91 -5.69
N GLY A 74 12.91 12.21 -4.72
CA GLY A 74 13.13 12.36 -3.29
C GLY A 74 12.30 13.48 -2.66
N ASN A 75 11.36 14.05 -3.42
CA ASN A 75 10.53 15.19 -3.01
C ASN A 75 9.20 14.76 -2.40
N THR A 76 8.77 13.52 -2.60
CA THR A 76 7.51 13.00 -2.05
C THR A 76 7.80 11.88 -1.06
N PHE A 77 7.28 12.01 0.17
CA PHE A 77 7.31 10.92 1.15
C PHE A 77 6.17 9.94 0.86
N CYS A 78 6.45 8.64 0.78
CA CYS A 78 5.45 7.66 0.39
C CYS A 78 5.13 6.71 1.54
N PHE A 79 3.88 6.70 1.97
CA PHE A 79 3.31 5.65 2.81
C PHE A 79 2.83 4.51 1.91
N VAL A 80 3.13 3.26 2.25
CA VAL A 80 2.87 2.10 1.39
C VAL A 80 2.11 1.03 2.18
N GLU A 81 0.90 0.73 1.73
CA GLU A 81 0.06 -0.35 2.25
C GLU A 81 -0.04 -1.46 1.20
N LEU A 82 0.20 -2.70 1.61
CA LEU A 82 0.19 -3.88 0.78
C LEU A 82 -1.12 -4.65 1.00
N LYS A 83 -1.85 -4.94 -0.08
CA LYS A 83 -3.07 -5.77 -0.04
C LYS A 83 -3.10 -6.85 -1.10
N SER A 84 -3.57 -8.03 -0.71
CA SER A 84 -3.68 -9.18 -1.59
C SER A 84 -5.12 -9.52 -1.91
N TRP A 85 -5.53 -9.19 -3.12
CA TRP A 85 -6.81 -9.66 -3.62
C TRP A 85 -6.69 -11.10 -4.09
N VAL A 86 -5.53 -11.54 -4.61
CA VAL A 86 -5.34 -12.94 -5.01
C VAL A 86 -5.48 -13.87 -3.81
N LYS A 87 -4.79 -13.61 -2.69
CA LYS A 87 -4.95 -14.44 -1.47
C LYS A 87 -6.37 -14.39 -0.94
N TYR A 88 -6.98 -13.19 -0.87
CA TYR A 88 -8.36 -13.07 -0.42
C TYR A 88 -9.30 -13.96 -1.24
N LEU A 89 -9.19 -13.92 -2.58
CA LEU A 89 -10.03 -14.68 -3.50
C LEU A 89 -9.76 -16.18 -3.45
N VAL A 90 -8.51 -16.60 -3.18
CA VAL A 90 -8.15 -18.02 -3.04
C VAL A 90 -8.70 -18.62 -1.75
N TYR A 91 -8.67 -17.87 -0.64
CA TYR A 91 -9.07 -18.39 0.67
C TYR A 91 -10.52 -18.09 1.06
N SER A 92 -11.24 -17.31 0.27
CA SER A 92 -12.66 -17.00 0.51
C SER A 92 -13.56 -18.04 -0.15
N LYS A 93 -14.45 -18.65 0.63
CA LYS A 93 -15.39 -19.68 0.14
C LYS A 93 -16.55 -19.08 -0.64
N ASP A 94 -17.10 -17.97 -0.16
CA ASP A 94 -18.28 -17.31 -0.73
C ASP A 94 -17.96 -15.84 -1.04
N VAL A 95 -17.39 -15.59 -2.23
CA VAL A 95 -17.08 -14.23 -2.67
C VAL A 95 -18.32 -13.60 -3.30
N THR A 96 -18.74 -12.46 -2.74
CA THR A 96 -19.79 -11.56 -3.23
C THR A 96 -19.33 -10.10 -3.15
N ALA A 97 -19.99 -9.20 -3.87
CA ALA A 97 -19.73 -7.75 -3.76
C ALA A 97 -19.78 -7.26 -2.30
N ASP A 98 -20.76 -7.70 -1.51
CA ASP A 98 -20.88 -7.34 -0.09
C ASP A 98 -19.70 -7.84 0.75
N THR A 99 -19.18 -9.05 0.46
CA THR A 99 -18.00 -9.57 1.17
C THR A 99 -16.74 -8.80 0.80
N ILE A 100 -16.61 -8.37 -0.47
CA ILE A 100 -15.50 -7.54 -0.95
C ILE A 100 -15.56 -6.18 -0.28
N ASP A 101 -16.71 -5.51 -0.28
CA ASP A 101 -16.88 -4.21 0.37
C ASP A 101 -16.62 -4.28 1.89
N ARG A 102 -17.07 -5.35 2.56
CA ARG A 102 -16.73 -5.60 3.97
C ARG A 102 -15.23 -5.81 4.16
N GLN A 103 -14.58 -6.51 3.25
CA GLN A 103 -13.14 -6.72 3.31
C GLN A 103 -12.37 -5.40 3.15
N VAL A 104 -12.78 -4.53 2.22
CA VAL A 104 -12.18 -3.20 2.07
C VAL A 104 -12.35 -2.35 3.33
N LYS A 105 -13.52 -2.39 3.96
CA LYS A 105 -13.74 -1.68 5.24
C LYS A 105 -12.79 -2.16 6.34
N ARG A 106 -12.50 -3.47 6.40
CA ARG A 106 -11.55 -4.07 7.36
C ARG A 106 -10.10 -3.70 7.11
N TYR A 107 -9.78 -3.11 5.96
CA TYR A 107 -8.43 -2.62 5.72
C TYR A 107 -8.10 -1.36 6.49
N HIS A 108 -9.09 -0.59 6.96
CA HIS A 108 -8.87 0.60 7.81
C HIS A 108 -7.81 1.56 7.25
N PHE A 109 -7.87 1.82 5.94
CA PHE A 109 -6.85 2.58 5.22
C PHE A 109 -6.60 3.96 5.82
N ARG A 110 -7.66 4.65 6.28
CA ARG A 110 -7.54 6.02 6.80
C ARG A 110 -6.88 6.02 8.17
N GLU A 111 -7.32 5.12 9.03
CA GLU A 111 -6.82 4.95 10.39
C GLU A 111 -5.34 4.54 10.37
N LYS A 112 -4.96 3.62 9.47
CA LYS A 112 -3.56 3.24 9.26
C LYS A 112 -2.69 4.40 8.80
N LEU A 113 -3.15 5.20 7.81
CA LEU A 113 -2.40 6.34 7.32
C LEU A 113 -2.22 7.38 8.44
N GLN A 114 -3.30 7.75 9.12
CA GLN A 114 -3.27 8.75 10.19
C GLN A 114 -2.31 8.34 11.31
N ALA A 115 -2.45 7.12 11.84
CA ALA A 115 -1.56 6.62 12.88
C ALA A 115 -0.09 6.55 12.42
N SER A 116 0.16 6.23 11.14
CA SER A 116 1.53 6.20 10.60
C SER A 116 2.14 7.60 10.49
N MET A 117 1.34 8.62 10.16
CA MET A 117 1.76 10.02 10.15
C MET A 117 2.08 10.52 11.57
N GLU A 118 1.23 10.18 12.55
CA GLU A 118 1.44 10.48 13.97
C GLU A 118 2.76 9.86 14.49
N ILE A 119 2.97 8.57 14.23
CA ILE A 119 4.23 7.87 14.58
C ILE A 119 5.42 8.56 13.94
N CYS A 120 5.34 8.91 12.64
CA CYS A 120 6.45 9.60 11.99
C CYS A 120 6.73 10.96 12.65
N THR A 121 5.70 11.73 12.98
CA THR A 121 5.83 13.03 13.66
C THR A 121 6.57 12.90 14.98
N GLU A 122 6.16 11.96 15.83
CA GLU A 122 6.78 11.78 17.15
C GLU A 122 8.21 11.22 17.06
N MET A 123 8.50 10.43 16.03
CA MET A 123 9.81 9.79 15.85
C MET A 123 10.84 10.69 15.14
N SER A 124 10.41 11.73 14.44
CA SER A 124 11.27 12.51 13.53
C SER A 124 11.43 14.00 13.82
N ASP A 125 10.93 14.48 14.96
CA ASP A 125 10.71 15.90 15.39
C ASP A 125 9.35 16.47 14.96
N PRO A 126 8.78 17.45 15.72
CA PRO A 126 7.43 17.98 15.51
C PRO A 126 7.13 18.51 14.11
N ASP A 127 8.15 18.85 13.32
CA ASP A 127 8.02 19.45 11.99
C ASP A 127 7.79 18.43 10.86
N PHE A 128 7.31 17.20 11.16
CA PHE A 128 6.91 16.23 10.13
C PHE A 128 5.89 16.81 9.14
N PHE A 129 4.94 17.63 9.63
CA PHE A 129 3.95 18.30 8.80
C PHE A 129 4.50 19.45 7.94
N ALA A 130 5.78 19.83 8.09
CA ALA A 130 6.43 20.72 7.12
C ALA A 130 6.78 19.98 5.80
N VAL A 131 6.71 18.64 5.79
CA VAL A 131 6.74 17.84 4.56
C VAL A 131 5.35 17.90 3.92
N ASN A 132 5.11 18.97 3.15
CA ASN A 132 3.83 19.21 2.47
C ASN A 132 3.52 18.24 1.33
N ASP A 133 4.48 17.39 0.93
CA ASP A 133 4.32 16.47 -0.20
C ASP A 133 4.49 15.01 0.23
N PHE A 134 3.36 14.33 0.38
CA PHE A 134 3.33 12.89 0.62
C PHE A 134 2.27 12.20 -0.24
N ALA A 135 2.53 10.93 -0.53
CA ALA A 135 1.61 10.05 -1.24
C ALA A 135 1.27 8.83 -0.37
N TYR A 136 0.05 8.33 -0.52
CA TYR A 136 -0.38 7.06 0.07
C TYR A 136 -0.61 6.03 -1.04
N LEU A 137 0.24 5.02 -1.10
CA LEU A 137 0.24 4.01 -2.13
C LEU A 137 -0.39 2.73 -1.58
N ILE A 138 -1.57 2.38 -2.10
CA ILE A 138 -2.18 1.07 -1.88
C ILE A 138 -1.67 0.15 -2.99
N VAL A 139 -0.79 -0.79 -2.65
CA VAL A 139 -0.14 -1.69 -3.60
C VAL A 139 -0.79 -3.06 -3.54
N THR A 140 -1.20 -3.58 -4.70
CA THR A 140 -1.84 -4.89 -4.80
C THR A 140 -1.17 -5.83 -5.77
N ASP A 141 -1.44 -7.14 -5.59
CA ASP A 141 -1.06 -8.21 -6.51
C ASP A 141 -1.99 -8.36 -7.72
N ALA A 142 -2.99 -7.49 -7.84
CA ALA A 142 -3.87 -7.48 -9.00
C ALA A 142 -3.12 -6.88 -10.21
N GLU A 143 -3.14 -7.61 -11.33
CA GLU A 143 -2.48 -7.23 -12.58
C GLU A 143 -3.03 -5.91 -13.12
N ALA A 144 -2.14 -5.09 -13.71
CA ALA A 144 -2.49 -3.82 -14.33
C ALA A 144 -3.49 -3.97 -15.49
N GLU A 145 -3.49 -5.12 -16.18
CA GLU A 145 -4.38 -5.43 -17.30
C GLU A 145 -5.87 -5.42 -16.90
N LEU A 146 -6.18 -5.74 -15.64
CA LEU A 146 -7.54 -5.69 -15.11
C LEU A 146 -8.04 -4.26 -14.82
N ARG A 147 -7.16 -3.26 -14.80
CA ARG A 147 -7.54 -1.84 -14.64
C ARG A 147 -8.04 -1.22 -15.94
N ILE A 148 -7.57 -1.70 -17.09
CA ILE A 148 -7.90 -1.13 -18.42
C ILE A 148 -9.35 -1.45 -18.78
N ASP A 149 -9.90 -2.55 -18.27
CA ASP A 149 -11.25 -3.01 -18.61
C ASP A 149 -12.19 -3.08 -17.39
N ALA A 150 -12.02 -2.32 -16.29
CA ALA A 150 -13.01 -2.42 -15.19
C ALA A 150 -14.45 -2.06 -15.64
N ALA A 151 -14.61 -1.10 -16.57
CA ALA A 151 -15.90 -0.74 -17.16
C ALA A 151 -16.33 -1.69 -18.30
N ARG A 152 -15.39 -2.22 -19.10
CA ARG A 152 -15.68 -3.13 -20.22
C ARG A 152 -15.87 -4.58 -19.78
N SER A 153 -15.20 -4.98 -18.71
CA SER A 153 -15.25 -6.32 -18.11
C SER A 153 -16.60 -6.62 -17.49
N PHE A 154 -17.37 -5.62 -17.02
CA PHE A 154 -18.75 -5.88 -16.60
C PHE A 154 -19.61 -6.39 -17.77
N ALA A 155 -19.44 -5.81 -18.96
CA ALA A 155 -20.12 -6.24 -20.17
C ALA A 155 -19.56 -7.58 -20.72
N MET A 156 -18.24 -7.81 -20.64
CA MET A 156 -17.63 -9.08 -21.07
C MET A 156 -17.84 -10.24 -20.07
N ALA A 157 -18.03 -9.95 -18.77
CA ALA A 157 -18.30 -10.95 -17.73
C ALA A 157 -19.72 -11.55 -17.83
N MET A 158 -20.65 -10.86 -18.49
CA MET A 158 -21.94 -11.44 -18.90
C MET A 158 -21.77 -12.47 -20.02
N PHE A 159 -20.70 -12.39 -20.81
CA PHE A 159 -20.42 -13.29 -21.94
C PHE A 159 -19.48 -14.46 -21.61
N SER A 160 -18.65 -14.36 -20.56
CA SER A 160 -17.68 -15.41 -20.19
C SER A 160 -18.02 -16.05 -18.84
N LEU A 161 -19.02 -16.94 -18.84
CA LEU A 161 -19.45 -17.70 -17.66
C LEU A 161 -18.50 -18.88 -17.28
N ALA A 162 -17.24 -18.92 -17.73
CA ALA A 162 -16.44 -20.15 -17.61
C ALA A 162 -14.93 -20.01 -17.31
N GLU A 163 -14.44 -18.92 -16.72
CA GLU A 163 -13.03 -18.88 -16.27
C GLU A 163 -12.91 -18.53 -14.78
N THR A 164 -12.62 -19.56 -13.97
CA THR A 164 -12.27 -19.59 -12.54
C THR A 164 -12.93 -18.51 -11.66
N SER A 165 -13.74 -18.92 -10.68
CA SER A 165 -14.46 -18.03 -9.75
C SER A 165 -13.65 -16.84 -9.22
N SER A 166 -12.34 -17.01 -9.00
CA SER A 166 -11.42 -15.95 -8.57
C SER A 166 -11.18 -14.86 -9.63
N ARG A 167 -11.05 -15.16 -10.93
CA ARG A 167 -10.81 -14.14 -11.97
C ARG A 167 -12.00 -13.18 -12.13
N ARG A 168 -13.22 -13.72 -12.03
CA ARG A 168 -14.47 -12.94 -12.12
C ARG A 168 -14.54 -11.77 -11.14
N TRP A 169 -14.01 -11.95 -9.92
CA TRP A 169 -14.15 -10.96 -8.85
C TRP A 169 -13.00 -9.94 -8.79
N ARG A 170 -11.91 -10.15 -9.52
CA ARG A 170 -10.76 -9.23 -9.50
C ARG A 170 -11.13 -7.78 -9.90
N PRO A 171 -11.94 -7.54 -10.95
CA PRO A 171 -12.37 -6.18 -11.27
C PRO A 171 -13.17 -5.52 -10.15
N GLU A 172 -14.05 -6.27 -9.47
CA GLU A 172 -14.84 -5.76 -8.35
C GLU A 172 -13.96 -5.44 -7.13
N CYS A 173 -12.98 -6.28 -6.83
CA CYS A 173 -11.97 -6.03 -5.79
C CYS A 173 -11.20 -4.72 -6.03
N ILE A 174 -10.80 -4.47 -7.29
CA ILE A 174 -10.12 -3.25 -7.68
C ILE A 174 -11.07 -2.05 -7.51
N ALA A 175 -12.26 -2.13 -8.09
CA ALA A 175 -13.26 -1.07 -8.02
C ALA A 175 -13.66 -0.73 -6.57
N ALA A 176 -13.84 -1.73 -5.71
CA ALA A 176 -14.14 -1.53 -4.30
C ALA A 176 -13.02 -0.78 -3.56
N THR A 177 -11.76 -1.12 -3.88
CA THR A 177 -10.59 -0.41 -3.36
C THR A 177 -10.59 1.05 -3.82
N ASP A 178 -10.78 1.28 -5.13
CA ASP A 178 -10.82 2.61 -5.75
C ASP A 178 -11.94 3.48 -5.16
N ARG A 179 -13.14 2.90 -4.95
CA ARG A 179 -14.26 3.57 -4.26
C ARG A 179 -13.95 3.93 -2.81
N ALA A 180 -13.13 3.14 -2.12
CA ALA A 180 -12.75 3.44 -0.76
C ALA A 180 -11.69 4.55 -0.69
N ILE A 181 -10.70 4.53 -1.59
CA ILE A 181 -9.64 5.54 -1.62
C ILE A 181 -10.07 6.87 -2.23
N SER A 182 -11.06 6.90 -3.12
CA SER A 182 -11.60 8.15 -3.69
C SER A 182 -12.20 9.10 -2.64
N LYS A 183 -12.48 8.59 -1.43
CA LYS A 183 -12.97 9.37 -0.29
C LYS A 183 -11.86 10.16 0.43
N PHE A 184 -10.59 9.96 0.08
CA PHE A 184 -9.46 10.71 0.62
C PHE A 184 -9.35 12.05 -0.12
N ARG A 185 -9.88 13.12 0.47
CA ARG A 185 -9.78 14.48 -0.08
C ARG A 185 -8.45 15.11 0.33
N GLY A 186 -7.78 15.77 -0.62
CA GLY A 186 -6.54 16.52 -0.38
C GLY A 186 -5.30 15.67 -0.13
N ILE A 187 -5.36 14.35 -0.38
CA ILE A 187 -4.24 13.43 -0.23
C ILE A 187 -4.01 12.73 -1.58
N ASN A 188 -2.75 12.67 -2.02
CA ASN A 188 -2.37 11.91 -3.21
C ASN A 188 -2.39 10.42 -2.90
N VAL A 189 -3.56 9.79 -3.03
CA VAL A 189 -3.73 8.35 -2.84
C VAL A 189 -3.76 7.65 -4.19
N ARG A 190 -2.93 6.61 -4.36
CA ARG A 190 -2.88 5.81 -5.58
C ARG A 190 -3.07 4.34 -5.27
N HIS A 191 -3.95 3.68 -6.00
CA HIS A 191 -4.05 2.23 -6.00
C HIS A 191 -3.26 1.68 -7.20
N ILE A 192 -2.18 0.95 -6.92
CA ILE A 192 -1.17 0.55 -7.91
C ILE A 192 -0.86 -0.94 -7.83
N SER A 193 -0.34 -1.51 -8.91
CA SER A 193 0.10 -2.91 -8.90
C SER A 193 1.53 -2.95 -8.35
N CYS A 194 1.95 -4.08 -7.76
CA CYS A 194 3.36 -4.28 -7.39
C CYS A 194 4.29 -4.01 -8.59
N GLN A 195 3.87 -4.34 -9.83
CA GLN A 195 4.70 -4.21 -11.05
C GLN A 195 4.94 -2.74 -11.44
N ASP A 196 3.98 -1.87 -11.13
CA ASP A 196 4.05 -0.45 -11.46
C ASP A 196 4.74 0.37 -10.36
N PHE A 197 5.21 -0.25 -9.26
CA PHE A 197 5.67 0.46 -8.07
C PHE A 197 6.78 1.49 -8.39
N ASP A 198 7.89 1.05 -8.99
CA ASP A 198 9.01 1.94 -9.35
C ASP A 198 8.63 2.97 -10.44
N LYS A 199 7.74 2.58 -11.37
CA LYS A 199 7.20 3.48 -12.39
C LYS A 199 6.35 4.58 -11.78
N VAL A 200 5.53 4.27 -10.78
CA VAL A 200 4.71 5.26 -10.09
C VAL A 200 5.59 6.20 -9.28
N LEU A 201 6.60 5.66 -8.57
CA LEU A 201 7.55 6.47 -7.81
C LEU A 201 8.40 7.42 -8.67
N SER A 202 8.58 7.16 -9.97
CA SER A 202 9.25 8.10 -10.87
C SER A 202 8.36 9.24 -11.37
N THR A 203 7.04 9.11 -11.21
CA THR A 203 6.04 10.13 -11.57
C THR A 203 5.58 11.00 -10.39
N LEU A 204 6.15 10.76 -9.21
CA LEU A 204 5.93 11.52 -7.98
C LEU A 204 7.13 12.47 -7.77
#